data_AF-A0A7X5EB83-F1
#
_entry.id   AF-A0A7X5EB83-F1
#
_cell.length_a   1.000
_cell.length_b   1.000
_cell.length_c   1.000
_cell.angle_alpha   90.00
_cell.angle_beta   90.00
_cell.angle_gamma   90.00
#
_symmetry.space_group_name_H-M   'P 1'
#
loop_
_entity.id
_entity.type
_entity.pdbx_description
1 polymer ?
#
loop_
_entity_poly.entity_id
_entity_poly.type
_entity_poly.pdbx_seq_one_letter_code
_entity_poly.pdbx_strand_id
1 'polypeptide(L)'
;MSIRTYSELSLLKTFEERFRYLQLNGSVGKETFGFDRFINQEFYRSQEWKTIRDFVILRDGGCDLGVDGYDICGKIFIHHMNPILPKDIETNSDFLLNPEYLITTTLNTHNAIHYGDEELLVRLPPERRKNDTCPWKH
;
A
#
# COMPACT_ATOMS: atom_id res chain seq x y z
N MET A 1 -4.20 6.46 -18.23
CA MET A 1 -3.70 5.71 -17.05
C MET A 1 -4.59 4.49 -16.87
N SER A 2 -4.02 3.32 -16.59
CA SER A 2 -4.81 2.15 -16.22
C SER A 2 -5.28 2.31 -14.78
N ILE A 3 -6.55 1.99 -14.51
CA ILE A 3 -7.06 1.91 -13.14
C ILE A 3 -6.40 0.69 -12.49
N ARG A 4 -5.82 0.90 -11.31
CA ARG A 4 -5.23 -0.17 -10.52
C ARG A 4 -6.26 -0.80 -9.61
N THR A 5 -6.22 -2.11 -9.46
CA THR A 5 -7.23 -2.88 -8.75
C THR A 5 -6.59 -3.92 -7.84
N TYR A 6 -7.26 -4.24 -6.74
CA TYR A 6 -6.78 -5.26 -5.80
C TYR A 6 -6.80 -6.64 -6.44
N SER A 7 -7.81 -6.93 -7.27
CA SER A 7 -7.92 -8.19 -8.00
C SER A 7 -6.67 -8.44 -8.85
N GLU A 8 -6.19 -7.44 -9.59
CA GLU A 8 -4.95 -7.54 -10.35
C GLU A 8 -3.71 -7.63 -9.43
N LEU A 9 -3.63 -6.78 -8.40
CA LEU A 9 -2.52 -6.77 -7.45
C LEU A 9 -2.35 -8.13 -6.75
N SER A 10 -3.44 -8.80 -6.41
CA SER A 10 -3.45 -10.08 -5.69
C SER A 10 -2.84 -11.24 -6.50
N LEU A 11 -2.81 -11.11 -7.82
CA LEU A 11 -2.17 -12.08 -8.71
C LEU A 11 -0.64 -12.04 -8.59
N LEU A 12 -0.08 -10.87 -8.23
CA LEU A 12 1.35 -10.67 -8.00
C LEU A 12 1.76 -11.29 -6.65
N LYS A 13 2.86 -12.06 -6.66
CA LYS A 13 3.23 -12.94 -5.54
C LYS A 13 4.30 -12.35 -4.65
N THR A 14 5.14 -11.49 -5.20
CA THR A 14 6.24 -10.88 -4.45
C THR A 14 5.89 -9.45 -4.03
N PHE A 15 6.54 -9.00 -2.96
CA PHE A 15 6.40 -7.64 -2.47
C PHE A 15 6.88 -6.63 -3.52
N GLU A 16 7.97 -6.93 -4.22
CA GLU A 16 8.57 -6.10 -5.26
C GLU A 16 7.65 -5.98 -6.48
N GLU A 17 7.00 -7.06 -6.92
CA GLU A 17 6.01 -7.00 -8.01
C GLU A 17 4.82 -6.10 -7.62
N ARG A 18 4.27 -6.27 -6.41
CA ARG A 18 3.16 -5.44 -5.91
C ARG A 18 3.58 -3.98 -5.80
N PHE A 19 4.76 -3.71 -5.28
CA PHE A 19 5.32 -2.37 -5.19
C PHE A 19 5.44 -1.74 -6.58
N ARG A 20 6.09 -2.40 -7.54
CA ARG A 20 6.24 -1.89 -8.92
C ARG A 20 4.92 -1.63 -9.61
N TYR A 21 3.92 -2.47 -9.36
CA TYR A 21 2.58 -2.27 -9.89
C TYR A 21 1.98 -0.95 -9.37
N LEU A 22 2.12 -0.67 -8.07
CA LEU A 22 1.58 0.54 -7.43
C LEU A 22 2.43 1.78 -7.66
N GLN A 23 3.74 1.63 -7.87
CA GLN A 23 4.69 2.72 -7.98
C GLN A 23 4.22 3.74 -9.02
N LEU A 24 4.15 4.99 -8.58
CA LEU A 24 3.86 6.11 -9.45
C LEU A 24 5.22 6.63 -9.93
N ASN A 25 5.55 6.41 -11.20
CA ASN A 25 6.73 7.01 -11.85
C ASN A 25 6.61 8.55 -12.02
N GLY A 26 5.84 9.20 -11.15
CA GLY A 26 5.60 10.64 -11.16
C GLY A 26 6.84 11.38 -10.70
N SER A 27 7.20 12.45 -11.41
CA SER A 27 8.21 13.39 -10.96
C SER A 27 7.75 14.10 -9.68
N VAL A 28 8.62 14.14 -8.67
CA VAL A 28 8.42 14.89 -7.42
C VAL A 28 7.94 16.31 -7.75
N GLY A 29 6.71 16.64 -7.35
CA GLY A 29 6.11 17.97 -7.55
C GLY A 29 4.95 18.06 -8.55
N LYS A 30 4.59 17.00 -9.28
CA LYS A 30 3.32 16.95 -10.04
C LYS A 30 2.21 16.26 -9.25
N GLU A 31 1.28 17.07 -8.77
CA GLU A 31 -0.08 16.76 -8.29
C GLU A 31 -0.26 15.80 -7.10
N THR A 32 0.71 14.99 -6.66
CA THR A 32 0.50 14.06 -5.52
C THR A 32 0.43 14.74 -4.15
N PHE A 33 1.04 15.91 -3.99
CA PHE A 33 1.10 16.64 -2.70
C PHE A 33 -0.23 17.28 -2.25
N GLY A 34 -1.26 17.26 -3.11
CA GLY A 34 -2.56 17.88 -2.86
C GLY A 34 -3.68 16.92 -2.49
N PHE A 35 -3.57 15.62 -2.80
CA PHE A 35 -4.73 14.71 -2.74
C PHE A 35 -5.22 14.43 -1.32
N ASP A 36 -4.29 14.15 -0.39
CA ASP A 36 -4.62 14.04 1.04
C ASP A 36 -5.19 15.33 1.63
N ARG A 37 -4.90 16.50 1.03
CA ARG A 37 -5.46 17.78 1.50
C ARG A 37 -6.94 17.95 1.13
N PHE A 38 -7.40 17.28 0.08
CA PHE A 38 -8.80 17.36 -0.32
C PHE A 38 -9.68 16.46 0.55
N ILE A 39 -9.15 15.34 1.08
CA ILE A 39 -9.88 14.52 2.04
C ILE A 39 -9.82 15.17 3.42
N ASN A 40 -10.98 15.60 3.92
CA ASN A 40 -11.08 16.26 5.21
C ASN A 40 -10.99 15.25 6.38
N GLN A 41 -10.68 15.75 7.57
CA GLN A 41 -10.56 14.91 8.76
C GLN A 41 -11.89 14.27 9.20
N GLU A 42 -13.04 14.78 8.74
CA GLU A 42 -14.34 14.17 9.02
C GLU A 42 -14.51 12.84 8.27
N PHE A 43 -14.08 12.77 7.00
CA PHE A 43 -14.07 11.53 6.23
C PHE A 43 -13.29 10.43 6.97
N TYR A 44 -12.07 10.73 7.42
CA TYR A 44 -11.27 9.76 8.17
C TYR A 44 -11.82 9.39 9.55
N ARG A 45 -12.81 10.15 10.06
CA ARG A 45 -13.51 9.86 11.31
C ARG A 45 -14.87 9.16 11.09
N SER A 46 -15.34 9.10 9.84
CA SER A 46 -16.65 8.52 9.49
C SER A 46 -16.71 7.03 9.83
N GLN A 47 -17.93 6.54 10.02
CA GLN A 47 -18.14 5.13 10.35
C GLN A 47 -17.89 4.24 9.13
N GLU A 48 -18.23 4.72 7.94
CA GLU A 48 -17.99 4.04 6.67
C GLU A 48 -16.49 3.81 6.46
N TRP A 49 -15.67 4.86 6.63
CA TRP A 49 -14.22 4.74 6.48
C TRP A 49 -13.63 3.74 7.48
N LYS A 50 -14.03 3.81 8.76
CA LYS A 50 -13.55 2.87 9.79
C LYS A 50 -13.90 1.42 9.43
N THR A 51 -15.13 1.19 8.96
CA THR A 51 -15.61 -0.14 8.58
C THR A 51 -14.81 -0.71 7.41
N ILE A 52 -14.59 0.09 6.37
CA ILE A 52 -13.80 -0.32 5.20
C ILE A 52 -12.33 -0.50 5.54
N ARG A 53 -11.76 0.39 6.37
CA ARG A 53 -10.39 0.26 6.87
C ARG A 53 -10.20 -1.07 7.59
N ASP A 54 -11.10 -1.43 8.50
CA ASP A 54 -10.98 -2.67 9.27
C ASP A 54 -11.12 -3.90 8.34
N PHE A 55 -12.03 -3.84 7.35
CA PHE A 55 -12.14 -4.87 6.32
C PHE A 55 -10.83 -5.06 5.54
N VAL A 56 -10.23 -3.96 5.07
CA VAL A 56 -8.97 -4.00 4.30
C VAL A 56 -7.83 -4.55 5.15
N ILE A 57 -7.72 -4.13 6.42
CA ILE A 57 -6.71 -4.66 7.35
C ILE A 57 -6.84 -6.18 7.52
N LEU A 58 -8.06 -6.68 7.69
CA LEU A 58 -8.32 -8.11 7.82
C LEU A 58 -8.02 -8.89 6.54
N ARG A 59 -8.44 -8.35 5.37
CA ARG A 59 -8.17 -8.95 4.06
C ARG A 59 -6.67 -9.09 3.81
N ASP A 60 -5.90 -8.06 4.16
CA ASP A 60 -4.47 -8.00 3.92
C ASP A 60 -3.63 -8.63 5.05
N GLY A 61 -4.27 -9.24 6.04
CA GLY A 61 -3.60 -9.92 7.16
C GLY A 61 -2.75 -8.99 8.03
N GLY A 62 -3.02 -7.68 8.02
CA GLY A 62 -2.17 -6.68 8.68
C GLY A 62 -0.75 -6.59 8.11
N CYS A 63 -0.51 -7.14 6.92
CA CYS A 63 0.78 -7.14 6.25
C CYS A 63 0.91 -5.95 5.28
N ASP A 64 2.14 -5.51 5.06
CA ASP A 64 2.45 -4.47 4.08
C ASP A 64 2.20 -5.01 2.67
N LEU A 65 1.47 -4.25 1.85
CA LEU A 65 0.98 -4.66 0.53
C LEU A 65 0.20 -5.98 0.53
N GLY A 66 -0.30 -6.44 1.68
CA GLY A 66 -0.97 -7.73 1.85
C GLY A 66 -0.10 -8.93 1.48
N VAL A 67 1.21 -8.87 1.75
CA VAL A 67 2.17 -9.95 1.49
C VAL A 67 2.61 -10.60 2.79
N ASP A 68 2.39 -11.90 2.92
CA ASP A 68 2.79 -12.67 4.10
C ASP A 68 4.28 -12.52 4.42
N GLY A 69 4.60 -12.37 5.71
CA GLY A 69 5.97 -12.14 6.21
C GLY A 69 6.39 -10.67 6.26
N TYR A 70 5.61 -9.77 5.66
CA TYR A 70 5.81 -8.31 5.75
C TYR A 70 4.87 -7.68 6.80
N ASP A 71 4.77 -8.26 7.99
CA ASP A 71 3.87 -7.80 9.05
C ASP A 71 4.10 -6.32 9.43
N ILE A 72 3.02 -5.53 9.50
CA ILE A 72 3.12 -4.13 9.92
C ILE A 72 3.17 -4.07 11.45
N CYS A 73 4.38 -3.97 11.99
CA CYS A 73 4.62 -3.70 13.39
C CYS A 73 4.38 -2.22 13.73
N GLY A 74 3.12 -1.80 13.86
CA GLY A 74 2.78 -0.44 14.31
C GLY A 74 1.53 0.13 13.65
N LYS A 75 1.59 1.39 13.22
CA LYS A 75 0.46 2.07 12.59
C LYS A 75 0.30 1.59 11.15
N ILE A 76 -0.85 0.97 10.86
CA ILE A 76 -1.26 0.59 9.51
C ILE A 76 -1.87 1.80 8.79
N PHE A 77 -1.39 2.06 7.59
CA PHE A 77 -1.95 3.06 6.68
C PHE A 77 -2.75 2.36 5.58
N ILE A 78 -3.88 2.94 5.20
CA ILE A 78 -4.63 2.49 4.03
C ILE A 78 -4.25 3.42 2.88
N HIS A 79 -3.70 2.85 1.82
CA HIS A 79 -3.31 3.57 0.63
C HIS A 79 -4.36 3.40 -0.46
N HIS A 80 -4.76 4.52 -1.08
CA HIS A 80 -5.58 4.53 -2.29
C HIS A 80 -4.69 4.28 -3.51
N MET A 81 -4.87 3.15 -4.18
CA MET A 81 -4.03 2.71 -5.31
C MET A 81 -4.15 3.62 -6.55
N ASN A 82 -5.25 4.37 -6.63
CA ASN A 82 -5.52 5.33 -7.68
C ASN A 82 -5.56 6.74 -7.08
N PRO A 83 -5.00 7.74 -7.77
CA PRO A 83 -5.13 9.13 -7.33
C PRO A 83 -6.60 9.54 -7.17
N ILE A 84 -6.92 10.13 -6.03
CA ILE A 84 -8.26 10.64 -5.74
C ILE A 84 -8.35 12.08 -6.22
N LEU A 85 -9.32 12.39 -7.07
CA LEU A 85 -9.56 13.75 -7.55
C LEU A 85 -10.58 14.46 -6.66
N PRO A 86 -10.61 15.81 -6.62
CA PRO A 86 -11.63 16.55 -5.88
C PRO A 86 -13.07 16.14 -6.25
N LYS A 87 -13.31 15.83 -7.54
CA LYS A 87 -14.59 15.35 -8.03
C LYS A 87 -15.01 14.01 -7.40
N ASP A 88 -14.06 13.15 -7.06
CA ASP A 88 -14.36 11.87 -6.40
C ASP A 88 -14.96 12.10 -5.01
N ILE A 89 -14.51 13.14 -4.31
CA ILE A 89 -15.06 13.55 -3.00
C ILE A 89 -16.45 14.15 -3.17
N GLU A 90 -16.63 15.05 -4.14
CA GLU A 90 -17.92 15.68 -4.43
C GLU A 90 -19.00 14.66 -4.84
N THR A 91 -18.59 13.62 -5.57
CA THR A 91 -19.51 12.59 -6.10
C THR A 91 -19.55 11.33 -5.26
N ASN A 92 -18.79 11.27 -4.17
CA ASN A 92 -18.60 10.09 -3.33
C ASN A 92 -18.30 8.84 -4.17
N SER A 93 -17.27 8.93 -5.02
CA SER A 93 -16.96 7.87 -5.99
C SER A 93 -16.45 6.61 -5.30
N ASP A 94 -16.54 5.48 -6.04
CA ASP A 94 -16.10 4.18 -5.54
C ASP A 94 -14.63 4.18 -5.10
N PHE A 95 -13.78 5.06 -5.65
CA PHE A 95 -12.38 5.14 -5.26
C PHE A 95 -12.16 5.44 -3.78
N LEU A 96 -13.12 6.09 -3.09
CA LEU A 96 -12.94 6.48 -1.69
C LEU A 96 -13.07 5.32 -0.70
N LEU A 97 -14.06 4.45 -0.92
CA LEU A 97 -14.52 3.48 0.07
C LEU A 97 -14.62 2.04 -0.48
N ASN A 98 -14.37 1.81 -1.77
CA ASN A 98 -14.36 0.46 -2.32
C ASN A 98 -13.01 -0.24 -2.02
N PRO A 99 -13.00 -1.37 -1.30
CA PRO A 99 -11.78 -2.12 -1.01
C PRO A 99 -10.97 -2.52 -2.24
N GLU A 100 -11.62 -2.59 -3.42
CA GLU A 100 -10.95 -2.90 -4.69
C GLU A 100 -9.87 -1.87 -5.08
N TYR A 101 -9.91 -0.68 -4.48
CA TYR A 101 -8.97 0.41 -4.76
C TYR A 101 -8.10 0.78 -3.55
N LEU A 102 -8.12 -0.04 -2.49
CA LEU A 102 -7.43 0.19 -1.22
C LEU A 102 -6.46 -0.96 -0.89
N ILE A 103 -5.34 -0.64 -0.25
CA ILE A 103 -4.35 -1.64 0.22
C ILE A 103 -3.69 -1.17 1.53
N THR A 104 -3.35 -2.10 2.43
CA THR A 104 -2.54 -1.79 3.61
C THR A 104 -1.10 -1.46 3.24
N THR A 105 -0.54 -0.46 3.93
CA THR A 105 0.85 -0.04 3.78
C THR A 105 1.47 0.37 5.12
N THR A 106 2.79 0.27 5.21
CA THR A 106 3.56 1.09 6.16
C THR A 106 3.67 2.53 5.66
N LEU A 107 4.01 3.47 6.56
CA LEU A 107 4.30 4.85 6.14
C LEU A 107 5.47 4.90 5.14
N ASN A 108 6.48 4.05 5.31
CA ASN A 108 7.64 4.01 4.42
C ASN A 108 7.25 3.53 3.03
N THR A 109 6.52 2.41 2.92
CA THR A 109 6.04 1.88 1.65
C THR A 109 5.09 2.85 0.95
N HIS A 110 4.17 3.47 1.69
CA HIS A 110 3.30 4.53 1.17
C HIS A 110 4.12 5.66 0.53
N ASN A 111 5.13 6.18 1.23
CA ASN A 111 5.97 7.25 0.72
C ASN A 111 6.83 6.79 -0.46
N ALA A 112 7.33 5.56 -0.45
CA ALA A 112 8.11 4.99 -1.54
C ALA A 112 7.28 4.84 -2.82
N ILE A 113 6.00 4.46 -2.72
CA ILE A 113 5.07 4.40 -3.88
C ILE A 113 4.95 5.76 -4.57
N HIS A 114 4.95 6.85 -3.79
CA HIS A 114 4.78 8.20 -4.31
C HIS A 114 6.08 8.88 -4.75
N TYR A 115 7.20 8.62 -4.07
CA TYR A 115 8.39 9.48 -4.14
C TYR A 115 9.72 8.73 -4.24
N GLY A 116 9.70 7.41 -4.20
CA GLY A 116 10.92 6.62 -4.06
C GLY A 116 10.98 5.42 -4.98
N ASP A 117 11.85 4.49 -4.61
CA ASP A 117 12.13 3.27 -5.33
C ASP A 117 12.25 2.07 -4.38
N GLU A 118 12.57 0.92 -4.97
CA GLU A 118 12.69 -0.36 -4.26
C GLU A 118 13.80 -0.37 -3.19
N GLU A 119 14.73 0.60 -3.19
CA GLU A 119 15.81 0.64 -2.20
C GLU A 119 15.31 1.05 -0.81
N LEU A 120 14.16 1.73 -0.74
CA LEU A 120 13.52 2.13 0.52
C LEU A 120 12.69 1.01 1.17
N LEU A 121 12.56 -0.14 0.51
CA LEU A 121 11.72 -1.25 0.97
C LEU A 121 12.44 -2.11 2.01
N VAL A 122 11.68 -2.56 3.00
CA VAL A 122 12.15 -3.54 3.97
C VAL A 122 12.40 -4.86 3.24
N ARG A 123 13.59 -5.44 3.41
CA ARG A 123 13.93 -6.75 2.85
C ARG A 123 13.79 -7.81 3.91
N LEU A 124 13.10 -8.90 3.58
CA LEU A 124 13.05 -10.05 4.46
C LEU A 124 14.44 -10.67 4.61
N PRO A 125 14.74 -11.29 5.77
CA PRO A 125 15.91 -12.13 5.90
C PRO A 125 15.93 -13.20 4.81
N PRO A 126 17.11 -13.54 4.26
CA PRO A 126 17.20 -14.59 3.25
C PRO A 126 16.73 -15.94 3.81
N GLU A 127 16.17 -16.77 2.95
CA GLU A 127 15.75 -18.12 3.32
C GLU A 127 16.94 -18.91 3.91
N ARG A 128 16.70 -19.54 5.06
CA ARG A 128 17.73 -20.27 5.77
C ARG A 128 18.15 -21.52 4.99
N ARG A 129 19.46 -21.76 4.87
CA ARG A 129 20.03 -22.94 4.20
C ARG A 129 20.87 -23.75 5.16
N LYS A 130 21.06 -25.04 4.88
CA LYS A 130 21.93 -25.89 5.70
C LYS A 130 23.32 -25.25 5.81
N ASN A 131 23.81 -25.09 7.03
CA ASN A 131 25.10 -24.48 7.37
C ASN A 131 25.24 -22.97 7.06
N ASP A 132 24.15 -22.25 6.77
CA ASP A 132 24.19 -20.82 6.45
C ASP A 132 24.78 -19.91 7.55
N THR A 133 24.70 -20.34 8.81
CA THR A 133 25.33 -19.67 9.96
C THR A 133 26.60 -20.37 10.46
N CYS A 134 27.14 -21.33 9.70
CA CYS A 134 28.33 -22.10 10.07
C CYS A 134 29.43 -21.96 8.99
N PRO A 135 30.19 -20.85 8.97
CA PRO A 135 31.19 -20.58 7.93
C PRO A 135 32.34 -21.62 7.84
N TRP A 136 32.45 -22.53 8.81
CA TRP A 136 33.43 -23.62 8.85
C TRP A 136 32.90 -25.00 8.41
N LYS A 137 31.62 -25.12 8.05
CA LYS A 137 31.04 -26.37 7.53
C LYS A 137 30.88 -26.27 6.02
N HIS A 138 31.75 -26.99 5.30
CA HIS A 138 31.66 -27.24 3.87
C HIS A 138 30.67 -28.37 3.56
#